data_AF-A0A9X2XXB8-F1
#
_entry.id   AF-A0A9X2XXB8-F1
#
_cell.length_a   1.000
_cell.length_b   1.000
_cell.length_c   1.000
_cell.angle_alpha   90.00
_cell.angle_beta   90.00
_cell.angle_gamma   90.00
#
_symmetry.space_group_name_H-M   'P 1'
#
loop_
_entity.id
_entity.type
_entity.pdbx_description
1 polymer ?
#
loop_
_entity_poly.entity_id
_entity_poly.type
_entity_poly.pdbx_seq_one_letter_code
_entity_poly.pdbx_strand_id
1 'polypeptide(L)'
;MQSKLRAFLPVFLLFIILNSFFLLGNGLLNKWNANKDVLIVGNLMLFLITLISFIVAQKGLKNPNPHAFTRAVFGSILLKLVVCIIAATVYIATYKSNLNKPALFGCMGLYLVYTFMEVSILTKLLRGKAHG
;
A
#
# COMPACT_ATOMS: atom_id res chain seq x y z
N MET A 1 3.46 23.38 -3.32
CA MET A 1 3.60 21.97 -3.73
C MET A 1 4.47 21.13 -2.78
N GLN A 2 5.45 21.73 -2.09
CA GLN A 2 6.44 21.05 -1.21
C GLN A 2 5.88 20.26 0.01
N SER A 3 4.68 20.57 0.53
CA SER A 3 4.15 19.86 1.72
C SER A 3 3.57 18.47 1.43
N LYS A 4 3.13 18.20 0.18
CA LYS A 4 2.46 16.94 -0.18
C LYS A 4 3.42 15.76 -0.28
N LEU A 5 4.63 16.00 -0.79
CA LEU A 5 5.68 14.99 -0.90
C LEU A 5 6.23 14.59 0.48
N ARG A 6 6.35 15.55 1.41
CA ARG A 6 6.72 15.26 2.80
C ARG A 6 5.69 14.40 3.52
N ALA A 7 4.40 14.56 3.21
CA ALA A 7 3.36 13.72 3.79
C ALA A 7 3.43 12.26 3.32
N PHE A 8 3.92 12.01 2.09
CA PHE A 8 4.11 10.67 1.54
C PHE A 8 5.46 10.04 1.90
N LEU A 9 6.40 10.82 2.44
CA LEU A 9 7.73 10.36 2.84
C LEU A 9 7.73 9.11 3.73
N PRO A 10 6.82 8.93 4.72
CA PRO A 10 6.78 7.71 5.51
C PRO A 10 6.49 6.46 4.66
N VAL A 11 5.60 6.56 3.67
CA VAL A 11 5.26 5.45 2.75
C VAL A 11 6.47 5.09 1.88
N PHE A 12 7.20 6.12 1.42
CA PHE A 12 8.42 5.91 0.65
C PHE A 12 9.55 5.28 1.48
N LEU A 13 9.73 5.72 2.74
CA LEU A 13 10.70 5.11 3.65
C LEU A 13 10.34 3.65 3.96
N LEU A 14 9.06 3.35 4.20
CA LEU A 14 8.60 1.97 4.37
C LEU A 14 8.93 1.13 3.13
N PHE A 15 8.68 1.64 1.92
CA PHE A 15 9.02 0.93 0.69
C PHE A 15 10.51 0.59 0.60
N ILE A 16 11.40 1.53 0.95
CA ILE A 16 12.84 1.30 0.98
C ILE A 16 13.20 0.25 2.04
N ILE A 17 12.69 0.38 3.27
CA ILE A 17 12.96 -0.55 4.37
C ILE A 17 12.53 -1.96 4.01
N LEU A 18 11.34 -2.12 3.42
CA LEU A 18 10.83 -3.41 3.00
C LEU A 18 11.66 -4.04 1.87
N ASN A 19 12.07 -3.25 0.86
CA ASN A 19 12.96 -3.76 -0.18
C ASN A 19 14.31 -4.19 0.40
N SER A 20 14.93 -3.38 1.25
CA SER A 20 16.16 -3.74 1.95
C SER A 20 15.98 -5.02 2.77
N PHE A 21 14.86 -5.17 3.48
CA PHE A 21 14.54 -6.38 4.23
C PHE A 21 14.37 -7.61 3.32
N PHE A 22 13.70 -7.49 2.17
CA PHE A 22 13.54 -8.62 1.25
C PHE A 22 14.87 -9.01 0.57
N LEU A 23 15.74 -8.05 0.28
CA LEU A 23 17.05 -8.30 -0.33
C LEU A 23 18.05 -8.90 0.66
N LEU A 24 18.08 -8.42 1.91
CA LEU A 24 18.99 -8.90 2.94
C LEU A 24 18.47 -10.16 3.66
N GLY A 25 17.14 -10.27 3.80
CA GLY A 25 16.45 -11.35 4.50
C GLY A 25 16.30 -12.65 3.71
N ASN A 26 17.04 -12.83 2.61
CA ASN A 26 16.98 -14.02 1.75
C ASN A 26 17.06 -15.34 2.54
N GLY A 27 17.90 -15.41 3.58
CA GLY A 27 18.02 -16.60 4.43
C GLY A 27 16.74 -16.95 5.21
N LEU A 28 15.99 -15.93 5.68
CA LEU A 28 14.74 -16.14 6.41
C LEU A 28 13.58 -16.44 5.45
N LEU A 29 13.52 -15.73 4.32
CA LEU A 29 12.53 -15.96 3.28
C LEU A 29 12.64 -17.36 2.67
N ASN A 30 13.86 -17.84 2.45
CA ASN A 30 14.09 -19.18 1.91
C ASN A 30 13.69 -20.27 2.92
N LYS A 31 13.92 -20.06 4.23
CA LYS A 31 13.40 -20.96 5.29
C LYS A 31 11.87 -21.04 5.28
N TRP A 32 11.21 -19.93 4.98
CA TRP A 32 9.74 -19.85 4.94
C TRP A 32 9.15 -20.25 3.57
N ASN A 33 9.99 -20.72 2.64
CA ASN A 33 9.61 -20.98 1.25
C ASN A 33 8.90 -19.79 0.58
N ALA A 34 9.16 -18.57 1.03
CA ALA A 34 8.58 -17.35 0.49
C ALA A 34 9.44 -16.86 -0.67
N ASN A 35 8.89 -16.87 -1.89
CA ASN A 35 9.62 -16.38 -3.06
C ASN A 35 9.83 -14.86 -2.94
N LYS A 36 11.09 -14.46 -2.86
CA LYS A 36 11.54 -13.07 -2.77
C LYS A 36 11.04 -12.21 -3.93
N ASP A 37 11.00 -12.77 -5.14
CA ASP A 37 10.67 -12.01 -6.35
C ASP A 37 9.20 -11.62 -6.33
N VAL A 38 8.34 -12.53 -5.87
CA VAL A 38 6.91 -12.28 -5.68
C VAL A 38 6.67 -11.20 -4.63
N LEU A 39 7.41 -11.23 -3.51
CA LEU A 39 7.30 -10.22 -2.45
C LEU A 39 7.78 -8.84 -2.91
N ILE A 40 8.88 -8.77 -3.65
CA ILE A 40 9.42 -7.51 -4.18
C ILE A 40 8.47 -6.90 -5.21
N VAL A 41 8.00 -7.70 -6.17
CA VAL A 41 7.03 -7.26 -7.19
C VAL A 41 5.71 -6.85 -6.52
N GLY A 42 5.22 -7.64 -5.56
CA GLY A 42 4.03 -7.31 -4.80
C GLY A 42 4.17 -6.01 -4.00
N ASN A 43 5.32 -5.80 -3.36
CA ASN A 43 5.62 -4.57 -2.63
C ASN A 43 5.69 -3.35 -3.56
N LEU A 44 6.33 -3.47 -4.73
CA LEU A 44 6.34 -2.41 -5.74
C LEU A 44 4.94 -2.08 -6.23
N MET A 45 4.12 -3.09 -6.52
CA MET A 45 2.74 -2.91 -6.92
C MET A 45 1.93 -2.18 -5.83
N LEU A 46 2.05 -2.61 -4.57
CA LEU A 46 1.37 -2.01 -3.42
C LEU A 46 1.80 -0.55 -3.18
N PHE A 47 3.08 -0.25 -3.40
CA PHE A 47 3.61 1.11 -3.34
C PHE A 47 2.99 2.01 -4.41
N LEU A 48 2.99 1.56 -5.67
CA LEU A 48 2.43 2.32 -6.80
C LEU A 48 0.93 2.58 -6.62
N ILE A 49 0.17 1.58 -6.21
CA ILE A 49 -1.25 1.77 -5.99
C ILE A 49 -1.55 2.66 -4.79
N THR A 50 -0.75 2.57 -3.72
CA THR A 50 -0.89 3.48 -2.57
C THR A 50 -0.62 4.92 -3.00
N LEU A 51 0.34 5.16 -3.90
CA LEU A 51 0.57 6.48 -4.46
C LEU A 51 -0.66 7.00 -5.23
N ILE A 52 -1.25 6.17 -6.09
CA ILE A 52 -2.45 6.53 -6.87
C ILE A 52 -3.64 6.80 -5.95
N SER A 53 -3.94 5.86 -5.04
CA SER A 53 -5.01 5.98 -4.05
C SER A 53 -4.85 7.23 -3.17
N PHE A 54 -3.62 7.56 -2.77
CA PHE A 54 -3.34 8.74 -1.97
C PHE A 54 -3.62 10.05 -2.72
N ILE A 55 -3.30 10.11 -4.02
CA ILE A 55 -3.62 11.27 -4.86
C ILE A 55 -5.13 11.45 -4.99
N VAL A 56 -5.88 10.36 -5.15
CA VAL A 56 -7.35 10.38 -5.21
C VAL A 56 -7.94 10.84 -3.89
N ALA A 57 -7.50 10.27 -2.76
CA ALA A 57 -7.97 10.63 -1.43
C ALA A 57 -7.69 12.10 -1.08
N GLN A 58 -6.54 12.63 -1.51
CA GLN A 58 -6.19 14.04 -1.31
C GLN A 58 -7.13 15.02 -2.03
N LYS A 59 -7.82 14.62 -3.10
CA LYS A 59 -8.85 15.47 -3.72
C LYS A 59 -10.02 15.70 -2.76
N GLY A 60 -10.38 14.68 -1.96
CA GLY A 60 -11.40 14.78 -0.91
C GLY A 60 -11.05 15.80 0.18
N LEU A 61 -9.77 15.89 0.58
CA LEU A 61 -9.27 16.88 1.56
C LEU A 61 -9.44 18.34 1.12
N LYS A 62 -9.54 18.61 -0.20
CA LYS A 62 -9.72 19.97 -0.71
C LYS A 62 -11.17 20.43 -0.67
N ASN A 63 -12.12 19.51 -0.55
CA ASN A 63 -13.53 19.83 -0.53
C ASN A 63 -13.91 20.49 0.82
N PRO A 64 -14.73 21.56 0.84
CA PRO A 64 -15.24 22.15 2.08
C PRO A 64 -16.15 21.21 2.88
N ASN A 65 -16.76 20.20 2.25
CA ASN A 65 -17.64 19.26 2.91
C ASN A 65 -16.85 18.12 3.60
N PRO A 66 -16.92 17.97 4.94
CA PRO A 66 -16.23 16.91 5.68
C PRO A 66 -16.60 15.49 5.23
N HIS A 67 -17.83 15.25 4.78
CA HIS A 67 -18.26 13.94 4.27
C HIS A 67 -17.53 13.56 2.98
N ALA A 68 -17.03 14.53 2.21
CA ALA A 68 -16.27 14.26 0.99
C ALA A 68 -14.90 13.63 1.29
N PHE A 69 -14.27 13.98 2.42
CA PHE A 69 -13.03 13.34 2.85
C PHE A 69 -13.25 11.86 3.17
N THR A 70 -14.22 11.56 4.02
CA THR A 70 -14.55 10.18 4.42
C THR A 70 -14.85 9.31 3.20
N ARG A 71 -15.68 9.80 2.27
CA ARG A 71 -15.95 9.09 1.01
C ARG A 71 -14.70 8.85 0.17
N ALA A 72 -13.79 9.83 0.09
CA ALA A 72 -12.55 9.69 -0.67
C ALA A 72 -11.59 8.67 -0.04
N VAL A 73 -11.53 8.57 1.30
CA VAL A 73 -10.74 7.54 2.02
C VAL A 73 -11.33 6.15 1.79
N PHE A 74 -12.65 5.98 1.93
CA PHE A 74 -13.28 4.68 1.62
C PHE A 74 -13.07 4.29 0.16
N GLY A 75 -13.16 5.25 -0.77
CA GLY A 75 -12.86 5.02 -2.18
C GLY A 75 -11.40 4.62 -2.42
N SER A 76 -10.44 5.21 -1.71
CA SER A 76 -9.02 4.90 -1.87
C SER A 76 -8.68 3.49 -1.37
N ILE A 77 -9.29 3.07 -0.25
CA ILE A 77 -9.18 1.71 0.29
C ILE A 77 -9.82 0.70 -0.67
N LEU A 78 -11.04 0.98 -1.15
CA LEU A 78 -11.77 0.06 -2.03
C LEU A 78 -11.07 -0.12 -3.38
N LEU A 79 -10.56 0.97 -3.97
CA LEU A 79 -9.71 0.92 -5.18
C LEU A 79 -8.51 0.00 -4.96
N LYS A 80 -7.82 0.17 -3.82
CA LYS A 80 -6.65 -0.62 -3.47
C LYS A 80 -6.98 -2.10 -3.32
N LEU A 81 -8.08 -2.39 -2.62
CA LEU A 81 -8.56 -3.75 -2.39
C LEU A 81 -8.90 -4.44 -3.71
N VAL A 82 -9.68 -3.78 -4.59
CA VAL A 82 -10.09 -4.35 -5.89
C VAL A 82 -8.87 -4.70 -6.74
N VAL A 83 -7.90 -3.81 -6.84
CA VAL A 83 -6.68 -4.09 -7.63
C VAL A 83 -5.83 -5.18 -6.98
N CYS A 84 -5.73 -5.24 -5.65
CA CYS A 84 -5.04 -6.33 -4.97
C CYS A 84 -5.72 -7.67 -5.22
N ILE A 85 -7.06 -7.73 -5.20
CA ILE A 85 -7.83 -8.92 -5.54
C ILE A 85 -7.54 -9.33 -6.98
N ILE A 86 -7.61 -8.40 -7.94
CA ILE A 86 -7.31 -8.69 -9.35
C ILE A 86 -5.89 -9.25 -9.50
N ALA A 87 -4.89 -8.63 -8.88
CA ALA A 87 -3.51 -9.11 -8.94
C ALA A 87 -3.33 -10.49 -8.29
N ALA A 88 -3.95 -10.72 -7.14
CA ALA A 88 -3.95 -12.02 -6.49
C ALA A 88 -4.60 -13.09 -7.39
N THR A 89 -5.74 -12.79 -8.00
CA THR A 89 -6.43 -13.69 -8.93
C THR A 89 -5.56 -13.99 -10.16
N VAL A 90 -4.94 -12.98 -10.78
CA VAL A 90 -4.03 -13.16 -11.92
C VAL A 90 -2.84 -14.03 -11.53
N TYR A 91 -2.23 -13.77 -10.37
CA TYR A 91 -1.13 -14.57 -9.84
C TYR A 91 -1.55 -16.03 -9.59
N ILE A 92 -2.71 -16.25 -8.95
CA ILE A 92 -3.26 -17.59 -8.71
C ILE A 92 -3.52 -18.32 -10.04
N ALA A 93 -4.13 -17.65 -11.01
CA ALA A 93 -4.45 -18.23 -12.31
C ALA A 93 -3.21 -18.59 -13.14
N THR A 94 -2.13 -17.81 -13.02
CA THR A 94 -0.88 -18.01 -13.76
C THR A 94 -0.05 -19.15 -13.16
N TYR A 95 0.09 -19.19 -11.83
CA TYR A 95 1.01 -20.11 -11.16
C TYR A 95 0.35 -21.42 -10.69
N LYS A 96 -0.99 -21.48 -10.60
CA LYS A 96 -1.80 -22.66 -10.24
C LYS A 96 -1.15 -23.55 -9.17
N SER A 97 -0.46 -24.62 -9.56
CA SER A 97 0.17 -25.61 -8.67
C SER A 97 1.50 -25.15 -8.05
N ASN A 98 2.19 -24.20 -8.66
CA ASN A 98 3.45 -23.61 -8.16
C ASN A 98 3.21 -22.36 -7.31
N LEU A 99 2.04 -22.26 -6.68
CA LEU A 99 1.64 -21.07 -5.97
C LEU A 99 2.43 -20.90 -4.67
N ASN A 100 3.15 -19.80 -4.58
CA ASN A 100 3.86 -19.43 -3.36
C ASN A 100 2.88 -18.82 -2.34
N LYS A 101 2.22 -19.67 -1.54
CA LYS A 101 1.27 -19.23 -0.51
C LYS A 101 1.91 -18.29 0.51
N PRO A 102 3.12 -18.56 1.05
CA PRO A 102 3.77 -17.67 2.01
C PRO A 102 3.99 -16.25 1.46
N ALA A 103 4.46 -16.14 0.21
CA ALA A 103 4.66 -14.83 -0.43
C ALA A 103 3.33 -14.09 -0.66
N LEU A 104 2.26 -14.79 -1.04
CA LEU A 104 0.93 -14.20 -1.23
C LEU A 104 0.37 -13.66 0.10
N PHE A 105 0.44 -14.46 1.17
CA PHE A 105 0.04 -14.00 2.52
C PHE A 105 0.92 -12.84 3.01
N GLY A 106 2.21 -12.85 2.69
CA GLY A 106 3.11 -11.73 2.94
C GLY A 106 2.63 -10.45 2.24
N CYS A 107 2.25 -10.54 0.96
CA CYS A 107 1.67 -9.41 0.21
C CYS A 107 0.36 -8.90 0.83
N MET A 108 -0.49 -9.79 1.33
CA MET A 108 -1.70 -9.39 2.07
C MET A 108 -1.38 -8.65 3.37
N GLY A 109 -0.36 -9.11 4.12
CA GLY A 109 0.14 -8.40 5.29
C GLY A 109 0.66 -7.01 4.95
N LEU A 110 1.47 -6.90 3.88
CA LEU A 110 1.96 -5.62 3.38
C LEU A 110 0.81 -4.69 2.98
N TYR A 111 -0.22 -5.19 2.31
CA TYR A 111 -1.41 -4.41 1.97
C TYR A 111 -2.01 -3.70 3.18
N LEU A 112 -2.14 -4.41 4.31
CA LEU A 112 -2.66 -3.83 5.55
C LEU A 112 -1.73 -2.71 6.05
N VAL A 113 -0.42 -2.94 6.08
CA VAL A 113 0.57 -1.94 6.50
C VAL A 113 0.49 -0.67 5.66
N TYR A 114 0.50 -0.80 4.33
CA TYR A 114 0.36 0.33 3.41
C TYR A 114 -0.97 1.08 3.59
N THR A 115 -2.06 0.34 3.84
CA THR A 115 -3.39 0.92 4.02
C THR A 115 -3.51 1.68 5.32
N PHE A 116 -3.06 1.09 6.44
CA PHE A 116 -3.04 1.79 7.73
C PHE A 116 -2.22 3.07 7.66
N MET A 117 -1.03 3.00 7.05
CA MET A 117 -0.19 4.19 6.89
C MET A 117 -0.85 5.28 6.05
N GLU A 118 -1.44 4.93 4.91
CA GLU A 118 -2.15 5.89 4.07
C GLU A 118 -3.27 6.59 4.85
N VAL A 119 -4.12 5.82 5.54
CA VAL A 119 -5.23 6.37 6.33
C VAL A 119 -4.74 7.23 7.48
N SER A 120 -3.68 6.83 8.19
CA SER A 120 -3.07 7.63 9.25
C SER A 120 -2.53 8.97 8.73
N ILE A 121 -1.85 8.96 7.58
CA ILE A 121 -1.34 10.18 6.95
C ILE A 121 -2.50 11.09 6.53
N LEU A 122 -3.51 10.55 5.86
CA LEU A 122 -4.68 11.30 5.41
C LEU A 122 -5.45 11.92 6.59
N THR A 123 -5.62 11.17 7.69
CA THR A 123 -6.27 11.64 8.91
C THR A 123 -5.46 12.74 9.59
N LYS A 124 -4.13 12.61 9.63
CA LYS A 124 -3.22 13.65 10.17
C LYS A 124 -3.30 14.93 9.34
N LEU A 125 -3.37 14.81 8.01
CA LEU A 125 -3.55 15.95 7.10
C LEU A 125 -4.90 16.65 7.29
N LEU A 126 -5.99 15.90 7.51
CA LEU A 126 -7.31 16.47 7.82
C LEU A 126 -7.26 17.30 9.11
N ARG A 127 -6.71 16.73 10.20
CA ARG A 127 -6.61 17.42 11.49
C ARG A 127 -5.76 18.69 11.41
N GLY A 128 -4.64 18.65 10.68
CA GLY A 128 -3.79 19.81 10.47
C GLY A 128 -4.48 20.95 9.72
N LYS A 129 -5.42 20.66 8.82
CA LYS A 129 -6.24 21.68 8.14
C LYS A 129 -7.35 22.25 9.03
N ALA A 130 -7.81 21.51 10.04
CA ALA A 130 -8.85 22.00 10.95
C ALA A 130 -8.34 23.00 12.00
N HIS A 131 -7.01 23.13 12.17
CA HIS A 131 -6.35 23.98 13.17
C HIS A 131 -5.57 25.16 12.57
N GLY A 132 -5.69 25.42 11.26
CA GLY A 132 -5.03 26.55 10.57
C GLY A 132 -5.96 27.19 9.57
#